data_AF-H8FPN8-F1
#
_entry.id   AF-H8FPN8-F1
#
_cell.length_a   1.000
_cell.length_b   1.000
_cell.length_c   1.000
_cell.angle_alpha   90.00
_cell.angle_beta   90.00
_cell.angle_gamma   90.00
#
_symmetry.space_group_name_H-M   'P 1'
#
loop_
_entity.id
_entity.type
_entity.pdbx_description
1 polymer ?
#
loop_
_entity_poly.entity_id
_entity_poly.type
_entity_poly.pdbx_seq_one_letter_code
_entity_poly.pdbx_strand_id
1 'polypeptide(L)'
;MILETLAKLSNAEQFFDTLGVPYDPQVILVSRLHILKRFRDLIRTTDIEGLNDDETTAVCRAALIQAHDDFAEGRGPKTFKVFRDAHPGFVPLGEIRRVAV
;
A
#
# COMPACT_ATOMS: atom_id res chain seq x y z
N MET A 1 10.05 -3.61 20.95
CA MET A 1 9.74 -2.26 20.44
C MET A 1 8.63 -2.33 19.42
N ILE A 2 7.82 -1.29 19.28
CA ILE A 2 6.64 -1.26 18.38
C ILE A 2 6.98 -1.66 16.94
N LEU A 3 8.14 -1.23 16.41
CA LEU A 3 8.60 -1.54 15.06
C LEU A 3 8.78 -3.05 14.81
N GLU A 4 9.25 -3.79 15.82
CA GLU A 4 9.44 -5.25 15.72
C GLU A 4 8.09 -5.98 15.68
N THR A 5 7.09 -5.46 16.40
CA THR A 5 5.72 -5.98 16.34
C THR A 5 5.14 -5.75 14.95
N LEU A 6 5.24 -4.52 14.43
CA LEU A 6 4.75 -4.17 13.09
C LEU A 6 5.45 -4.97 11.98
N ALA A 7 6.74 -5.28 12.12
CA ALA A 7 7.48 -6.07 11.13
C ALA A 7 6.99 -7.52 10.99
N LYS A 8 6.31 -8.07 11.99
CA LYS A 8 5.74 -9.43 11.96
C LYS A 8 4.34 -9.48 11.36
N LEU A 9 3.69 -8.33 11.18
CA LEU A 9 2.34 -8.25 10.64
C LEU A 9 2.36 -8.43 9.13
N SER A 10 1.34 -9.13 8.63
CA SER A 10 1.18 -9.42 7.19
C SER A 10 -0.12 -8.85 6.60
N ASN A 11 -1.03 -8.36 7.45
CA ASN A 11 -2.29 -7.75 7.03
C ASN A 11 -2.30 -6.26 7.40
N ALA A 12 -2.75 -5.40 6.48
CA ALA A 12 -2.96 -3.98 6.71
C ALA A 12 -3.83 -3.69 7.94
N GLU A 13 -4.98 -4.35 8.09
CA GLU A 13 -5.91 -4.13 9.21
C GLU A 13 -5.21 -4.29 10.57
N GLN A 14 -4.32 -5.28 10.71
CA GLN A 14 -3.56 -5.53 11.93
C GLN A 14 -2.66 -4.35 12.32
N PHE A 15 -2.15 -3.57 11.35
CA PHE A 15 -1.36 -2.37 11.66
C PHE A 15 -2.25 -1.30 12.32
N PHE A 16 -3.46 -1.13 11.80
CA PHE A 16 -4.43 -0.17 12.34
C PHE A 16 -4.91 -0.58 13.73
N ASP A 17 -5.24 -1.86 13.91
CA ASP A 17 -5.65 -2.40 15.22
C ASP A 17 -4.51 -2.26 16.25
N THR A 18 -3.28 -2.62 15.86
CA THR A 18 -2.10 -2.56 16.75
C THR A 18 -1.74 -1.13 17.14
N LEU A 19 -1.90 -0.16 16.23
CA LEU A 19 -1.60 1.26 16.48
C LEU A 19 -2.82 2.06 17.01
N GLY A 20 -3.96 1.40 17.23
CA GLY A 20 -5.18 2.06 17.70
C GLY A 20 -5.65 3.18 16.78
N VAL A 21 -5.61 2.95 15.46
CA VAL A 21 -6.01 3.91 14.43
C VAL A 21 -7.35 3.46 13.84
N PRO A 22 -8.41 4.28 13.92
CA PRO A 22 -9.65 3.99 13.22
C PRO A 22 -9.44 4.12 11.70
N TYR A 23 -10.10 3.26 10.92
CA TYR A 23 -9.99 3.25 9.46
C TYR A 23 -11.34 2.96 8.81
N ASP A 24 -11.48 3.34 7.53
CA ASP A 24 -12.61 2.91 6.71
C ASP A 24 -12.30 1.55 6.07
N PRO A 25 -13.06 0.49 6.37
CA PRO A 25 -12.85 -0.83 5.78
C PRO A 25 -12.86 -0.85 4.24
N GLN A 26 -13.64 0.03 3.60
CA GLN A 26 -13.69 0.10 2.13
C GLN A 26 -12.38 0.63 1.53
N VAL A 27 -11.79 1.65 2.16
CA VAL A 27 -10.50 2.22 1.75
C VAL A 27 -9.40 1.18 1.92
N ILE A 28 -9.40 0.48 3.06
CA ILE A 28 -8.47 -0.62 3.29
C ILE A 28 -8.66 -1.69 2.22
N LEU A 29 -9.86 -2.24 2.03
CA LEU A 29 -10.14 -3.33 1.09
C LEU A 29 -9.56 -3.09 -0.31
N VAL A 30 -9.70 -1.88 -0.84
CA VAL A 30 -9.24 -1.51 -2.19
C VAL A 30 -7.73 -1.19 -2.22
N SER A 31 -7.17 -0.64 -1.14
CA SER A 31 -5.83 -0.03 -1.15
C SER A 31 -4.83 -0.64 -0.16
N ARG A 32 -5.08 -1.82 0.41
CA ARG A 32 -4.23 -2.48 1.46
C ARG A 32 -2.73 -2.36 1.20
N LEU A 33 -2.28 -2.86 0.06
CA LEU A 33 -0.86 -2.90 -0.30
C LEU A 33 -0.30 -1.50 -0.56
N HIS A 34 -1.10 -0.61 -1.13
CA HIS A 34 -0.68 0.76 -1.43
C HIS A 34 -0.53 1.60 -0.16
N ILE A 35 -1.45 1.45 0.79
CA ILE A 35 -1.38 2.07 2.12
C ILE A 35 -0.12 1.59 2.85
N LEU A 36 0.15 0.28 2.90
CA LEU A 36 1.35 -0.25 3.57
C LEU A 36 2.65 0.20 2.91
N LYS A 37 2.67 0.31 1.58
CA LYS A 37 3.81 0.89 0.85
C LYS A 37 4.03 2.35 1.24
N ARG A 38 2.96 3.16 1.20
CA ARG A 38 3.01 4.59 1.53
C ARG A 38 3.45 4.82 2.97
N PHE A 39 2.90 4.03 3.90
CA PHE A 39 3.33 4.00 5.30
C PHE A 39 4.84 3.74 5.43
N ARG A 40 5.37 2.71 4.77
CA ARG A 40 6.81 2.39 4.80
C ARG A 40 7.66 3.52 4.23
N ASP A 41 7.21 4.18 3.17
CA ASP A 41 7.90 5.32 2.58
C ASP A 41 7.95 6.52 3.55
N LEU A 42 6.85 6.80 4.27
CA LEU A 42 6.80 7.84 5.30
C LEU A 42 7.75 7.53 6.46
N ILE A 43 7.75 6.29 6.97
CA ILE A 43 8.68 5.88 8.04
C ILE A 43 10.13 6.02 7.62
N ARG A 44 10.50 5.61 6.40
CA ARG A 44 11.88 5.72 5.89
C ARG A 44 12.38 7.16 5.74
N THR A 45 11.47 8.12 5.62
CA THR A 45 11.80 9.55 5.49
C THR A 45 11.74 10.28 6.83
N THR A 46 11.25 9.63 7.88
CA THR A 46 11.16 10.19 9.22
C THR A 46 12.38 9.75 10.03
N ASP A 47 13.02 10.70 10.70
CA ASP A 47 14.11 10.40 11.63
C ASP A 47 13.51 9.82 12.92
N ILE A 48 13.70 8.52 13.10
CA ILE A 48 13.20 7.75 14.26
C ILE A 48 14.34 7.25 15.15
N GLU A 49 15.60 7.58 14.81
CA GLU A 49 16.75 7.16 15.59
C GLU A 49 16.79 7.90 16.94
N GLY A 50 16.97 7.16 18.03
CA GLY A 50 17.03 7.72 19.38
C GLY A 50 15.67 8.05 20.01
N LEU A 51 14.55 7.82 19.31
CA LEU A 51 13.23 7.88 19.91
C LEU A 51 13.00 6.73 20.89
N ASN A 52 12.26 7.01 21.96
CA ASN A 52 11.75 5.96 22.84
C ASN A 52 10.56 5.23 22.16
N ASP A 53 10.06 4.17 22.80
CA ASP A 53 9.02 3.32 22.21
C ASP A 53 7.67 4.06 22.02
N ASP A 54 7.29 4.94 22.96
CA ASP A 54 6.08 5.76 22.87
C ASP A 54 6.15 6.79 21.73
N GLU A 55 7.27 7.50 21.62
CA GLU A 55 7.53 8.46 20.53
C GLU A 55 7.53 7.76 19.18
N THR A 56 8.19 6.59 19.09
CA THR A 56 8.18 5.76 17.89
C THR A 56 6.77 5.31 17.52
N THR A 57 5.96 4.95 18.52
CA THR A 57 4.55 4.57 18.33
C THR A 57 3.74 5.75 17.80
N ALA A 58 3.92 6.95 18.35
CA ALA A 58 3.25 8.16 17.89
C ALA A 58 3.59 8.51 16.43
N VAL A 59 4.88 8.41 16.06
CA VAL A 59 5.34 8.60 14.67
C VAL A 59 4.71 7.55 13.75
N CYS A 60 4.73 6.27 14.14
CA CYS A 60 4.12 5.21 13.34
C CYS A 60 2.61 5.43 13.14
N ARG A 61 1.92 5.87 14.20
CA ARG A 61 0.50 6.18 14.16
C ARG A 61 0.20 7.31 13.19
N ALA A 62 0.94 8.42 13.28
CA ALA A 62 0.78 9.57 12.40
C ALA A 62 1.04 9.20 10.92
N ALA A 63 2.11 8.45 10.67
CA ALA A 63 2.44 7.98 9.31
C ALA A 63 1.35 7.05 8.74
N LEU A 64 0.76 6.18 9.56
CA LEU A 64 -0.30 5.27 9.10
C LEU A 64 -1.60 6.03 8.78
N ILE A 65 -1.97 7.01 9.61
CA ILE A 65 -3.12 7.89 9.37
C ILE A 65 -2.93 8.65 8.06
N GLN A 66 -1.78 9.30 7.88
CA GLN A 66 -1.48 10.03 6.65
C GLN A 66 -1.52 9.13 5.42
N ALA A 67 -0.94 7.93 5.52
CA ALA A 67 -0.98 6.96 4.45
C ALA A 67 -2.42 6.55 4.11
N HIS A 68 -3.29 6.32 5.09
CA HIS A 68 -4.69 6.01 4.87
C HIS A 68 -5.45 7.16 4.20
N ASP A 69 -5.32 8.37 4.73
CA ASP A 69 -6.06 9.56 4.27
C ASP A 69 -5.68 9.96 2.85
N ASP A 70 -4.42 9.75 2.45
CA ASP A 70 -3.98 9.89 1.07
C ASP A 70 -4.88 9.05 0.13
N PHE A 71 -5.23 7.80 0.49
CA PHE A 71 -6.11 6.96 -0.34
C PHE A 71 -7.59 7.25 -0.14
N ALA A 72 -8.04 7.57 1.08
CA ALA A 72 -9.43 7.93 1.35
C ALA A 72 -9.86 9.16 0.56
N GLU A 73 -8.97 10.14 0.41
CA GLU A 73 -9.23 11.37 -0.33
C GLU A 73 -8.86 11.27 -1.83
N GLY A 74 -8.51 10.07 -2.31
CA GLY A 74 -8.15 9.83 -3.71
C GLY A 74 -6.85 10.53 -4.16
N ARG A 75 -6.04 11.01 -3.21
CA ARG A 75 -4.69 11.57 -3.43
C ARG A 75 -3.61 10.51 -3.53
N GLY A 76 -3.95 9.25 -3.34
CA GLY A 76 -3.05 8.12 -3.47
C GLY A 76 -2.35 8.11 -4.85
N PRO A 77 -1.12 7.60 -4.93
CA PRO A 77 -0.41 7.50 -6.20
C PRO A 77 -1.26 6.75 -7.22
N LYS A 78 -1.59 7.43 -8.32
CA LYS A 78 -2.34 6.86 -9.45
C LYS A 78 -1.46 5.82 -10.16
N THR A 79 -1.37 4.61 -9.61
CA THR A 79 -0.73 3.46 -10.27
C THR A 79 -1.68 2.89 -11.32
N PHE A 80 -1.98 3.68 -12.35
CA PHE A 80 -2.38 3.16 -13.65
C PHE A 80 -1.25 3.44 -14.64
N LYS A 81 -0.08 2.84 -14.39
CA LYS A 81 0.80 2.45 -15.49
C LYS A 81 0.32 1.08 -15.97
N VAL A 82 -0.75 1.09 -16.74
CA VAL A 82 -1.08 -0.05 -17.61
C VAL A 82 0.09 -0.22 -18.58
N PHE A 83 0.54 -1.46 -18.75
CA PHE A 83 1.62 -1.87 -19.63
C PHE A 83 1.57 -1.13 -20.99
N ARG A 84 2.48 -0.19 -21.21
CA ARG A 84 2.70 0.46 -22.53
C ARG A 84 3.91 -0.11 -23.27
N ASP A 85 4.15 -1.41 -23.08
CA ASP A 85 5.08 -2.19 -23.91
C ASP A 85 4.41 -3.47 -24.42
N ALA A 86 3.09 -3.42 -24.66
CA ALA A 86 2.52 -4.31 -25.65
C ALA A 86 2.99 -3.79 -27.01
N HIS A 87 4.07 -4.35 -27.56
CA HIS A 87 4.28 -4.30 -29.00
C HIS A 87 2.97 -4.72 -29.65
N PRO A 88 2.33 -3.91 -30.51
CA PRO A 88 1.19 -4.36 -31.27
C PRO A 88 1.71 -5.39 -32.28
N GLY A 89 1.79 -6.65 -31.85
CA GLY A 89 1.79 -7.78 -32.76
C GLY A 89 0.42 -7.77 -33.43
N PHE A 90 0.32 -7.07 -34.55
CA PHE A 90 -0.85 -7.15 -35.41
C PHE A 90 -0.92 -8.59 -35.92
N VAL A 91 -1.86 -9.37 -35.39
CA VAL A 91 -2.18 -10.70 -35.92
C VAL A 91 -3.36 -10.51 -36.86
N PRO A 92 -3.19 -10.61 -38.18
CA PRO A 92 -4.30 -10.54 -39.11
C PRO A 92 -5.28 -11.69 -38.83
N LEU A 93 -6.58 -11.41 -38.95
CA LEU A 93 -7.64 -12.39 -38.65
C LEU A 93 -7.49 -13.70 -39.45
N GLY A 94 -6.79 -13.67 -40.59
CA GLY A 94 -6.46 -14.86 -41.40
C GLY A 94 -5.44 -15.81 -40.77
N GLU A 95 -4.68 -15.37 -39.76
CA GLU A 95 -3.70 -16.20 -39.03
C GLU A 95 -4.30 -16.83 -37.77
N ILE A 96 -5.53 -16.45 -37.40
CA ILE A 96 -6.24 -17.04 -36.26
C ILE A 96 -6.81 -18.40 -36.68
N ARG A 97 -6.00 -19.45 -36.53
CA ARG A 97 -6.46 -20.83 -36.74
C ARG A 97 -7.29 -21.29 -35.54
N ARG A 98 -8.53 -21.71 -35.78
CA ARG A 98 -9.31 -22.43 -34.76
C ARG A 98 -8.59 -23.73 -34.39
N VAL A 99 -8.33 -23.91 -33.10
CA VAL A 99 -7.99 -25.22 -32.56
C VAL A 99 -9.27 -26.05 -32.65
N ALA A 100 -9.27 -27.06 -33.52
CA ALA A 100 -10.29 -28.08 -33.50
C ALA A 100 -10.05 -28.94 -32.25
N VAL A 101 -11.02 -28.91 -31.33
CA VAL A 101 -11.17 -29.90 -30.26
C VAL A 101 -11.95 -31.07 -30.82
#